data_AF-A0AAD7GM18-F1
#
_entry.id   AF-A0AAD7GM18-F1
#
_cell.length_a   1.000
_cell.length_b   1.000
_cell.length_c   1.000
_cell.angle_alpha   90.00
_cell.angle_beta   90.00
_cell.angle_gamma   90.00
#
_symmetry.space_group_name_H-M   'P 1'
#
loop_
_entity.id
_entity.type
_entity.pdbx_description
1 polymer ?
#
loop_
_entity_poly.entity_id
_entity_poly.type
_entity_poly.pdbx_seq_one_letter_code
_entity_poly.pdbx_strand_id
1 'polypeptide(L)'
;MWMNIPPGIMDACWIFADFRFTLAESGTWAEYIIHAHGNGMFALPPSHKNYTDYLYWFHLANSNLPPLVEMMKQFSFSCIENAGAYTAGLLERLGMGSRL
;
A
#
# COMPACT_ATOMS: atom_id res chain seq x y z
N MET A 1 19.02 -0.80 14.90
CA MET A 1 18.59 0.45 15.57
C MET A 1 17.43 0.98 14.75
N TRP A 2 16.20 0.73 15.20
CA TRP A 2 14.97 1.12 14.50
C TRP A 2 14.56 2.50 15.00
N MET A 3 14.49 3.48 14.10
CA MET A 3 14.19 4.88 14.47
C MET A 3 12.67 5.09 14.59
N ASN A 4 12.28 5.74 15.69
CA ASN A 4 10.95 6.27 15.97
C ASN A 4 10.45 7.12 14.80
N ILE A 5 9.44 6.63 14.08
CA ILE A 5 8.66 7.42 13.13
C ILE A 5 7.53 8.09 13.92
N PRO A 6 7.42 9.43 13.95
CA PRO A 6 6.34 10.11 14.65
C PRO A 6 4.98 9.76 14.00
N PRO A 7 3.92 9.54 14.80
CA PRO A 7 2.60 9.21 14.27
C PRO A 7 2.05 10.43 13.51
N GLY A 8 1.82 10.28 12.20
CA GLY A 8 1.21 11.32 11.35
C GLY A 8 1.93 11.61 10.03
N ILE A 9 3.10 11.00 9.75
CA ILE A 9 3.78 11.13 8.46
C ILE A 9 3.33 9.98 7.54
N MET A 10 2.22 10.24 6.86
CA MET A 10 1.76 9.67 5.58
C MET A 10 2.35 8.30 5.16
N ASP A 11 1.49 7.29 5.33
CA ASP A 11 1.39 5.88 4.88
C ASP A 11 2.34 5.24 3.83
N ALA A 12 3.29 5.93 3.20
CA ALA A 12 4.27 5.29 2.29
C ALA A 12 5.55 6.10 2.04
N CYS A 13 5.86 7.10 2.85
CA CYS A 13 7.05 7.92 2.69
C CYS A 13 8.31 7.18 3.20
N TRP A 14 9.04 6.51 2.32
CA TRP A 14 10.33 5.90 2.66
C TRP A 14 11.42 6.97 2.73
N ILE A 15 11.98 7.17 3.93
CA ILE A 15 13.20 7.94 4.14
C ILE A 15 14.33 6.93 4.34
N PHE A 16 15.22 6.78 3.36
CA PHE A 16 16.47 6.06 3.60
C PHE A 16 17.48 7.04 4.19
N ALA A 17 18.14 6.66 5.28
CA ALA A 17 19.09 7.51 5.99
C ALA A 17 20.25 8.02 5.11
N ASP A 18 20.56 7.34 4.00
CA ASP A 18 21.61 7.73 3.05
C ASP A 18 21.14 8.68 1.94
N PHE A 19 19.83 8.82 1.73
CA PHE A 19 19.29 9.74 0.73
C PHE A 19 18.89 11.07 1.39
N ARG A 20 19.47 12.18 0.90
CA ARG A 20 19.18 13.55 1.39
C ARG A 20 17.84 14.11 0.88
N PHE A 21 17.01 13.26 0.32
CA PHE A 21 15.72 13.64 -0.26
C PHE A 21 14.68 12.61 0.15
N THR A 22 13.45 13.09 0.30
CA THR A 22 12.30 12.28 0.72
C THR A 22 11.33 12.23 -0.45
N LEU A 23 11.03 11.03 -0.94
CA LEU A 23 9.97 10.82 -1.93
C LEU A 23 8.78 10.16 -1.25
N ALA A 24 7.61 10.77 -1.41
CA ALA A 24 6.38 10.35 -0.76
C ALA A 24 5.63 9.23 -1.52
N GLU A 25 5.94 9.04 -2.81
CA GLU A 25 5.15 8.20 -3.70
C GLU A 25 6.01 7.04 -4.23
N SER A 26 5.47 5.81 -4.16
CA SER A 26 6.20 4.58 -4.50
C SER A 26 6.56 4.48 -5.98
N GLY A 27 5.75 5.05 -6.87
CA GLY A 27 6.05 5.19 -8.29
C GLY A 27 7.27 6.04 -8.56
N THR A 28 7.43 7.13 -7.81
CA THR A 28 8.57 8.04 -7.93
C THR A 28 9.87 7.36 -7.47
N TRP A 29 9.80 6.49 -6.44
CA TRP A 29 10.92 5.63 -6.06
C TRP A 29 11.26 4.61 -7.15
N ALA A 30 10.25 3.98 -7.77
CA ALA A 30 10.48 3.06 -8.87
C ALA A 30 11.19 3.76 -10.05
N GLU A 31 10.71 4.94 -10.43
CA GLU A 31 11.33 5.76 -11.48
C GLU A 31 12.78 6.16 -11.12
N TYR A 32 13.01 6.59 -9.88
CA TYR A 32 14.35 6.90 -9.38
C TYR A 32 15.31 5.71 -9.50
N ILE A 33 14.90 4.51 -9.07
CA ILE A 33 15.76 3.31 -9.13
C ILE A 33 16.06 2.93 -10.59
N ILE A 34 15.06 3.00 -11.47
CA ILE A 34 15.24 2.65 -12.89
C ILE A 34 16.27 3.58 -13.56
N HIS A 35 16.23 4.87 -13.26
CA HIS A 35 17.14 5.84 -13.86
C HIS A 35 18.50 5.94 -13.14
N ALA A 36 18.52 5.92 -11.81
CA ALA A 36 19.75 6.05 -11.01
C ALA A 36 20.56 4.74 -10.95
N HIS A 37 19.91 3.58 -10.96
CA HIS A 37 20.57 2.28 -10.78
C HIS A 37 20.33 1.30 -11.94
N GLY A 38 19.22 1.44 -12.68
CA GLY A 38 18.87 0.55 -13.79
C GLY A 38 19.37 1.00 -15.17
N ASN A 39 20.04 2.16 -15.26
CA ASN A 39 20.47 2.78 -16.52
C ASN A 39 19.33 2.88 -17.56
N GLY A 40 18.08 3.04 -17.10
CA GLY A 40 16.89 3.09 -17.96
C GLY A 40 16.48 1.76 -18.58
N MET A 41 17.09 0.61 -18.24
CA MET A 41 16.75 -0.68 -18.88
C MET A 41 15.34 -1.19 -18.58
N PHE A 42 14.73 -0.69 -17.50
CA PHE A 42 13.41 -1.11 -17.04
C PHE A 42 12.30 -0.10 -17.37
N ALA A 43 12.65 1.01 -18.03
CA ALA A 43 11.69 1.98 -18.56
C ALA A 43 11.84 2.04 -20.08
N LEU A 44 10.71 2.07 -20.79
CA LEU A 44 10.78 2.32 -22.23
C LEU A 44 11.12 3.80 -22.48
N PRO A 45 12.01 4.11 -23.42
CA PRO A 45 12.23 5.49 -23.81
C PRO A 45 11.01 6.03 -24.58
N PRO A 46 10.77 7.36 -24.56
CA PRO A 46 9.66 7.97 -25.30
C PRO A 46 9.67 7.71 -26.81
N SER A 47 10.84 7.37 -27.37
CA SER A 47 11.01 7.00 -28.78
C SER A 47 10.52 5.60 -29.12
N HIS A 48 10.20 4.77 -28.12
CA HIS A 48 9.76 3.40 -28.34
C HIS A 48 8.27 3.34 -28.70
N LYS A 49 7.92 2.51 -29.69
CA LYS A 49 6.54 2.36 -30.20
C LYS A 49 5.49 2.00 -29.14
N ASN A 50 5.91 1.30 -28.08
CA ASN A 50 5.04 0.84 -26.98
C ASN A 50 5.17 1.72 -25.72
N TYR A 51 5.76 2.92 -25.82
CA TYR A 51 5.94 3.80 -24.67
C TYR A 51 4.61 4.16 -24.00
N THR A 52 3.56 4.37 -24.79
CA THR A 52 2.22 4.68 -24.29
C THR A 52 1.65 3.55 -23.42
N ASP A 53 1.86 2.29 -23.79
CA ASP A 53 1.40 1.14 -23.01
C ASP A 53 2.15 1.04 -21.68
N TYR A 54 3.47 1.21 -21.71
CA TYR A 54 4.29 1.26 -20.51
C TYR A 54 3.81 2.36 -19.55
N LEU A 55 3.60 3.58 -20.07
CA LEU A 55 3.17 4.72 -19.29
C LEU A 55 1.78 4.50 -18.69
N TYR A 56 0.85 3.92 -19.48
CA TYR A 56 -0.48 3.56 -19.01
C TYR A 56 -0.44 2.57 -17.84
N TRP A 57 0.27 1.45 -18.01
CA TRP A 57 0.34 0.41 -16.98
C TRP A 57 1.10 0.89 -15.73
N PHE A 58 2.15 1.69 -15.91
CA PHE A 58 2.91 2.27 -14.80
C PHE A 58 2.04 3.19 -13.93
N HIS A 59 1.32 4.14 -14.53
CA HIS A 59 0.44 5.02 -13.77
C HIS A 59 -0.81 4.31 -13.24
N LEU A 60 -1.36 3.35 -13.97
CA LEU A 60 -2.49 2.55 -13.48
C LEU A 60 -2.10 1.77 -12.22
N ALA A 61 -0.91 1.14 -12.21
CA ALA A 61 -0.40 0.41 -11.07
C ALA A 61 -0.14 1.33 -9.87
N ASN A 62 0.39 2.54 -10.08
CA ASN A 62 0.69 3.47 -9.00
C ASN A 62 -0.56 4.16 -8.43
N SER A 63 -1.52 4.55 -9.28
CA SER A 63 -2.66 5.37 -8.85
C SER A 63 -3.89 4.56 -8.44
N ASN A 64 -4.16 3.41 -9.07
CA ASN A 64 -5.46 2.75 -8.93
C ASN A 64 -5.39 1.39 -8.21
N LEU A 65 -4.25 0.69 -8.27
CA LEU A 65 -4.13 -0.61 -7.62
C LEU A 65 -4.10 -0.52 -6.09
N PRO A 66 -3.36 0.40 -5.45
CA PRO A 66 -3.32 0.48 -3.99
C PRO A 66 -4.67 0.85 -3.35
N PRO A 67 -5.43 1.86 -3.86
CA PRO A 67 -6.75 2.19 -3.31
C PRO A 67 -7.76 1.05 -3.46
N LEU A 68 -7.72 0.32 -4.57
CA LEU A 68 -8.61 -0.82 -4.82
C LEU A 68 -8.35 -1.96 -3.83
N VAL A 69 -7.08 -2.29 -3.61
CA VAL A 69 -6.68 -3.32 -2.63
C VAL A 69 -7.06 -2.89 -1.21
N GLU A 70 -6.89 -1.61 -0.88
CA GLU A 70 -7.27 -1.07 0.43
C GLU A 70 -8.78 -1.16 0.68
N MET A 71 -9.60 -0.80 -0.31
CA MET A 71 -11.05 -0.95 -0.23
C MET A 71 -11.47 -2.42 0.01
N MET A 72 -10.83 -3.38 -0.67
CA MET A 72 -11.11 -4.81 -0.47
C MET A 72 -10.75 -5.29 0.94
N LYS A 73 -9.63 -4.81 1.48
CA LYS A 73 -9.22 -5.14 2.86
C LYS A 73 -10.23 -4.60 3.87
N GLN A 74 -10.64 -3.34 3.73
CA GLN A 74 -11.59 -2.71 4.64
C GLN A 74 -12.94 -3.45 4.67
N PHE A 75 -13.42 -3.87 3.50
CA PHE A 75 -14.64 -4.67 3.42
C PHE A 75 -14.50 -6.02 4.16
N SER A 76 -13.39 -6.74 3.93
CA SER A 76 -13.12 -8.02 4.58
C SER A 76 -13.04 -7.91 6.11
N PHE A 77 -12.31 -6.92 6.62
CA PHE A 77 -12.23 -6.65 8.06
C PHE A 77 -13.61 -6.35 8.65
N SER A 78 -14.43 -5.56 7.96
CA SER A 78 -15.79 -5.26 8.41
C SER A 78 -16.68 -6.51 8.48
N CYS A 79 -16.58 -7.44 7.52
CA CYS A 79 -17.34 -8.68 7.54
C CYS A 79 -16.93 -9.59 8.71
N ILE A 80 -15.62 -9.68 9.00
CA ILE A 80 -15.09 -10.50 10.10
C ILE A 80 -15.48 -9.91 11.46
N GLU A 81 -15.33 -8.60 11.63
CA GLU A 81 -15.70 -7.90 12.87
C GLU A 81 -17.20 -8.04 13.17
N ASN A 82 -18.04 -7.84 12.16
CA ASN A 82 -19.49 -8.04 12.30
C ASN A 82 -19.83 -9.50 12.65
N ALA A 83 -19.21 -10.49 11.99
CA ALA A 83 -19.41 -11.90 12.33
C ALA A 83 -19.02 -12.21 13.80
N GLY A 84 -17.90 -11.65 14.27
CA GLY A 84 -17.48 -11.74 15.67
C GLY A 84 -18.51 -11.16 16.64
N ALA A 85 -19.03 -9.96 16.35
CA ALA A 85 -20.06 -9.30 17.15
C ALA A 85 -21.37 -10.13 17.22
N TYR A 86 -21.79 -10.76 16.11
CA TYR A 86 -22.96 -11.63 16.11
C TYR A 86 -22.77 -12.89 16.97
N THR A 87 -21.58 -13.50 16.92
CA THR A 87 -21.28 -14.68 17.76
C THR A 87 -21.19 -14.33 19.24
N ALA A 88 -20.59 -13.19 19.59
CA ALA A 88 -20.53 -12.71 20.97
C ALA A 88 -21.94 -12.43 21.52
N GLY A 89 -22.79 -11.73 20.76
CA GLY A 89 -24.17 -11.46 21.14
C GLY A 89 -25.03 -12.72 21.25
N LEU A 90 -24.76 -13.75 20.43
CA LEU A 90 -25.43 -15.05 20.55
C LEU A 90 -25.00 -15.79 21.82
N LEU A 91 -23.70 -15.82 22.13
CA LEU A 91 -23.16 -16.48 23.32
C LEU A 91 -23.64 -15.82 24.61
N GLU A 92 -23.78 -14.50 24.62
CA GLU A 92 -24.36 -13.74 25.73
C GLU A 92 -25.85 -14.09 25.93
N ARG A 93 -26.63 -14.17 24.84
CA ARG A 93 -28.06 -14.57 24.88
C ARG A 93 -28.25 -16.02 25.28
N LEU A 94 -27.28 -16.88 25.03
CA LEU A 94 -27.26 -18.28 25.48
C LEU A 94 -26.77 -18.43 26.94
N GLY A 95 -26.44 -17.34 27.63
CA GLY A 95 -25.96 -17.37 29.02
C GLY A 95 -24.58 -18.01 29.18
N MET A 96 -23.80 -18.12 28.08
CA MET A 96 -22.49 -18.76 28.04
C MET A 96 -21.33 -17.77 28.20
N GLY A 97 -21.61 -16.49 28.41
CA GLY A 97 -20.60 -15.46 28.69
C GLY A 97 -20.24 -15.42 30.18
N SER A 98 -18.95 -15.61 30.50
CA SER A 98 -18.31 -15.52 31.83
C SER A 98 -18.20 -16.82 32.66
N ARG A 99 -17.22 -17.65 32.29
CA ARG A 99 -16.42 -18.44 33.24
C ARG A 99 -15.00 -18.63 32.71
N LEU A 100 -14.23 -17.55 32.64
CA LEU A 100 -12.77 -17.52 32.73
C LEU A 100 -12.36 -16.16 33.31
#